data_AF-A0A2J7Z9R9-F1
#
_entry.id   AF-A0A2J7Z9R9-F1
#
_cell.length_a   1.000
_cell.length_b   1.000
_cell.length_c   1.000
_cell.angle_alpha   90.00
_cell.angle_beta   90.00
_cell.angle_gamma   90.00
#
_symmetry.space_group_name_H-M   'P 1'
#
loop_
_entity.id
_entity.type
_entity.pdbx_description
1 polymer ?
#
loop_
_entity_poly.entity_id
_entity_poly.type
_entity_poly.pdbx_seq_one_letter_code
_entity_poly.pdbx_strand_id
1 'polypeptide(L)'
;MSTLTLDEARHLAVNYYSGQQSALYRVARTGEIPCPQRVLGEIKDLAPFSGSSREIELSRLAQWVRTRPTGPCDPAYCLCGLR
;
A
#
# COMPACT_ATOMS: atom_id res chain seq x y z
N MET A 1 -1.76 -16.86 -10.21
CA MET A 1 -2.29 -15.76 -9.36
C MET A 1 -2.25 -14.50 -10.20
N SER A 2 -3.40 -13.86 -10.46
CA SER A 2 -3.44 -12.64 -11.28
C SER A 2 -2.82 -11.47 -10.53
N THR A 3 -1.78 -10.88 -11.10
CA THR A 3 -1.11 -9.69 -10.59
C THR A 3 -2.11 -8.53 -10.60
N LEU A 4 -2.28 -7.88 -9.45
CA LEU A 4 -3.16 -6.71 -9.35
C LEU A 4 -2.67 -5.60 -10.28
N THR A 5 -3.56 -4.98 -11.04
CA THR A 5 -3.24 -3.80 -11.86
C THR A 5 -3.07 -2.56 -10.99
N LEU A 6 -2.48 -1.50 -11.54
CA LEU A 6 -2.35 -0.23 -10.82
C LEU A 6 -3.72 0.36 -10.45
N ASP A 7 -4.70 0.32 -11.36
CA ASP A 7 -6.04 0.86 -11.08
C ASP A 7 -6.78 0.06 -10.01
N GLU A 8 -6.68 -1.27 -10.03
CA GLU A 8 -7.20 -2.10 -8.94
C GLU A 8 -6.54 -1.74 -7.60
N ALA A 9 -5.23 -1.49 -7.58
CA ALA A 9 -4.50 -1.18 -6.35
C ALA A 9 -4.95 0.16 -5.76
N ARG A 10 -5.15 1.16 -6.64
CA ARG A 10 -5.68 2.47 -6.27
C ARG A 10 -7.08 2.35 -5.70
N HIS A 11 -7.95 1.58 -6.37
CA HIS A 11 -9.32 1.37 -5.94
C HIS A 11 -9.39 0.69 -4.56
N LEU A 12 -8.60 -0.37 -4.35
CA LEU A 12 -8.50 -0.99 -3.03
C LEU A 12 -7.97 0.00 -1.98
N ALA A 13 -6.92 0.76 -2.28
CA ALA A 13 -6.36 1.71 -1.33
C ALA A 13 -7.35 2.82 -0.93
N VAL A 14 -8.25 3.25 -1.82
CA VAL A 14 -9.33 4.22 -1.51
C VAL A 14 -10.26 3.70 -0.41
N ASN A 15 -10.56 2.41 -0.41
CA ASN A 15 -11.46 1.80 0.57
C ASN A 15 -10.84 1.68 1.97
N TYR A 16 -9.52 1.83 2.08
CA TYR A 16 -8.77 1.42 3.27
C TYR A 16 -7.87 2.49 3.90
N TYR A 17 -7.57 3.62 3.23
CA TYR A 17 -6.74 4.64 3.86
C TYR A 17 -7.47 5.31 5.05
N SER A 18 -6.70 5.68 6.09
CA SER A 18 -7.23 6.30 7.32
C SER A 18 -7.19 7.84 7.33
N GLY A 19 -6.62 8.47 6.30
CA GLY A 19 -6.57 9.93 6.14
C GLY A 19 -5.46 10.38 5.19
N GLN A 20 -5.30 11.68 4.96
CA GLN A 20 -4.31 12.20 3.99
C GLN A 20 -2.85 11.87 4.33
N GLN A 21 -2.56 11.58 5.61
CA GLN A 21 -1.21 11.24 6.07
C GLN A 21 -0.87 9.75 5.89
N SER A 22 -1.85 8.90 5.56
CA SER A 22 -1.67 7.46 5.36
C SER A 22 -0.85 7.17 4.09
N ALA A 23 -0.01 6.14 4.14
CA ALA A 23 0.72 5.65 2.98
C ALA A 23 -0.24 5.07 1.93
N LEU A 24 -1.33 4.44 2.36
CA LEU A 24 -2.42 4.02 1.47
C LEU A 24 -3.09 5.20 0.76
N TYR A 25 -3.15 6.40 1.36
CA TYR A 25 -3.67 7.59 0.68
C TYR A 25 -2.83 7.97 -0.55
N ARG A 26 -1.50 7.87 -0.46
CA ARG A 26 -0.62 8.07 -1.64
C ARG A 26 -0.85 7.00 -2.70
N VAL A 27 -0.96 5.73 -2.30
CA VAL A 27 -1.29 4.64 -3.23
C VAL A 27 -2.62 4.91 -3.92
N ALA A 28 -3.66 5.32 -3.18
CA ALA A 28 -4.98 5.63 -3.72
C ALA A 28 -4.94 6.79 -4.74
N ARG A 29 -4.22 7.86 -4.43
CA ARG A 29 -4.20 9.08 -5.24
C ARG A 29 -3.27 9.00 -6.44
N THR A 30 -2.01 8.64 -6.22
CA THR A 30 -0.94 8.69 -7.23
C THR A 30 -0.49 7.30 -7.71
N GLY A 31 -0.82 6.24 -6.98
CA GLY A 31 -0.33 4.90 -7.31
C GLY A 31 1.12 4.64 -6.90
N GLU A 32 1.76 5.62 -6.27
CA GLU A 32 3.16 5.57 -5.87
C GLU A 32 3.34 4.84 -4.55
N ILE A 33 4.41 4.06 -4.46
CA ILE A 33 4.86 3.41 -3.24
C ILE A 33 6.23 3.97 -2.88
N PRO A 34 6.29 5.07 -2.10
CA PRO A 34 7.56 5.56 -1.60
C PRO A 34 8.21 4.54 -0.65
N CYS A 35 7.39 3.76 0.07
CA CYS A 35 7.89 2.89 1.12
C CYS A 35 6.95 1.69 1.33
N PRO A 36 7.30 0.49 0.81
CA PRO A 36 6.46 -0.68 0.95
C PRO A 36 6.19 -1.04 2.40
N GLN A 37 7.18 -0.87 3.29
CA GLN A 37 7.04 -1.19 4.70
C GLN A 37 5.94 -0.39 5.40
N ARG A 38 5.83 0.93 5.13
CA ARG A 38 4.73 1.75 5.68
C ARG A 38 3.37 1.29 5.16
N VAL A 39 3.25 1.04 3.87
CA VAL A 39 1.99 0.57 3.27
C VAL A 39 1.62 -0.80 3.83
N LEU A 40 2.58 -1.72 3.96
CA LEU A 40 2.38 -3.05 4.54
C LEU A 40 2.05 -2.98 6.04
N GLY A 41 2.62 -2.04 6.77
CA GLY A 41 2.27 -1.77 8.17
C GLY A 41 0.81 -1.35 8.31
N GLU A 42 0.37 -0.37 7.52
CA GLU A 42 -1.03 0.06 7.50
C GLU A 42 -1.97 -1.07 7.08
N ILE A 43 -1.62 -1.88 6.07
CA ILE A 43 -2.40 -3.07 5.69
C ILE A 43 -2.47 -4.08 6.84
N LYS A 44 -1.36 -4.32 7.56
CA LYS A 44 -1.31 -5.24 8.69
C LYS A 44 -2.19 -4.76 9.83
N ASP A 45 -2.21 -3.46 10.12
CA ASP A 45 -3.06 -2.89 11.17
C ASP A 45 -4.56 -2.97 10.81
N LEU A 46 -4.87 -3.04 9.51
CA LEU A 46 -6.23 -3.23 8.99
C LEU A 46 -6.67 -4.70 8.91
N ALA A 47 -5.73 -5.66 8.93
CA ALA A 47 -5.98 -7.09 8.78
C ALA A 47 -6.59 -7.83 9.99
N PRO A 48 -6.32 -7.50 11.28
CA PRO A 48 -6.80 -8.30 12.41
C PRO A 48 -8.33 -8.29 12.62
N PHE A 49 -9.09 -7.56 11.80
CA PHE A 49 -10.54 -7.39 11.94
C PHE A 49 -11.38 -8.07 10.84
N SER A 50 -10.83 -9.02 10.07
CA SER A 50 -11.60 -9.61 8.97
C SER A 50 -11.16 -11.01 8.57
N GLY A 51 -12.10 -11.97 8.62
CA GLY A 51 -12.04 -13.28 7.95
C GLY A 51 -12.98 -13.35 6.74
N SER A 52 -12.93 -12.34 5.86
CA SER A 52 -13.89 -12.09 4.77
C SER A 52 -13.20 -11.61 3.49
N SER A 53 -13.96 -11.27 2.44
CA SER A 53 -13.47 -10.71 1.17
C SER A 53 -12.44 -9.58 1.34
N ARG A 54 -12.53 -8.82 2.45
CA ARG A 54 -11.57 -7.80 2.85
C ARG A 54 -10.15 -8.33 3.06
N GLU A 55 -10.00 -9.49 3.70
CA GLU A 55 -8.68 -10.11 3.93
C GLU A 55 -8.02 -10.51 2.61
N ILE A 56 -8.82 -11.03 1.67
CA ILE A 56 -8.38 -11.39 0.32
C ILE A 56 -7.92 -10.13 -0.42
N GLU A 57 -8.70 -9.06 -0.38
CA GLU A 57 -8.36 -7.77 -1.00
C GLU A 57 -7.08 -7.16 -0.43
N LEU A 58 -6.96 -7.10 0.91
CA LEU A 58 -5.76 -6.60 1.60
C LEU A 58 -4.54 -7.48 1.31
N SER A 59 -4.70 -8.80 1.22
CA SER A 59 -3.64 -9.73 0.85
C SER A 59 -3.17 -9.52 -0.58
N ARG A 60 -4.10 -9.32 -1.54
CA ARG A 60 -3.75 -9.02 -2.93
C ARG A 60 -3.04 -7.66 -3.04
N LEU A 61 -3.51 -6.64 -2.31
CA LEU A 61 -2.85 -5.33 -2.24
C LEU A 61 -1.44 -5.46 -1.65
N ALA A 62 -1.26 -6.21 -0.57
CA ALA A 62 0.06 -6.44 0.03
C ALA A 62 1.02 -7.18 -0.91
N GLN A 63 0.54 -8.17 -1.67
CA GLN A 63 1.33 -8.84 -2.71
C GLN A 63 1.76 -7.87 -3.79
N TRP A 64 0.85 -7.02 -4.29
CA TRP A 64 1.16 -5.99 -5.26
C TRP A 64 2.20 -4.99 -4.75
N VAL A 65 2.06 -4.53 -3.50
CA VAL A 65 3.03 -3.61 -2.87
C VAL A 65 4.44 -4.21 -2.83
N ARG A 66 4.56 -5.52 -2.54
CA ARG A 66 5.86 -6.22 -2.51
C ARG A 66 6.53 -6.35 -3.87
N THR A 67 5.78 -6.31 -4.96
CA THR A 67 6.33 -6.47 -6.33
C THR A 67 6.66 -5.13 -6.99
N ARG A 68 6.34 -4.00 -6.36
CA ARG A 68 6.65 -2.69 -6.92
C ARG A 68 8.11 -2.29 -6.64
N PRO A 69 8.79 -1.67 -7.63
CA PRO A 69 10.07 -1.06 -7.37
C PRO A 69 9.89 0.07 -6.35
N THR A 70 10.74 0.06 -5.33
CA THR A 70 10.83 1.16 -4.38
C THR A 70 11.60 2.30 -5.02
N GLY A 71 11.14 3.54 -4.82
CA GLY A 71 11.97 4.71 -5.14
C GLY A 71 13.28 4.69 -4.31
N PRO A 72 14.25 5.55 -4.65
CA PRO A 72 15.44 5.74 -3.82
C PRO A 72 15.03 6.43 -2.50
N CYS A 73 15.00 5.70 -1.38
CA CYS A 73 14.46 6.22 -0.12
C CYS A 73 15.28 5.81 1.10
N ASP A 74 15.38 6.72 2.07
CA ASP A 74 15.91 6.43 3.41
C ASP A 74 14.93 5.53 4.18
N PRO A 75 15.36 4.36 4.68
CA PRO A 75 14.48 3.39 5.34
C PRO A 75 13.91 3.87 6.68
N ALA A 76 14.49 4.87 7.35
CA ALA A 76 13.99 5.38 8.63
C ALA A 76 12.82 6.36 8.48
N TYR A 77 12.75 7.08 7.35
CA TYR A 77 11.76 8.15 7.14
C TYR A 77 10.92 7.98 5.89
N CYS A 78 11.18 6.95 5.06
CA CYS A 78 10.55 6.81 3.75
C CYS A 78 10.68 8.10 2.91
N LEU A 79 11.73 8.90 3.14
CA LEU A 79 12.01 10.14 2.42
C LEU A 79 12.75 9.76 1.15
N CYS A 80 12.12 9.96 0.01
CA CYS A 80 12.70 9.66 -1.29
C CYS A 80 13.22 10.95 -1.93
N GLY A 81 14.50 10.96 -2.33
CA GLY A 81 15.10 12.10 -3.04
C GLY A 81 15.81 13.15 -2.19
N LEU A 82 16.40 12.81 -1.05
CA LEU A 82 17.50 13.64 -0.52
C LEU A 82 18.70 13.43 -1.45
N ARG A 83 18.80 14.29 -2.46
CA ARG A 83 20.03 14.54 -3.21
C ARG A 83 21.16 14.95 -2.27
#